data_AF-X1SMQ8-F1
#
_entry.id   AF-X1SMQ8-F1
#
_cell.length_a   1.000
_cell.length_b   1.000
_cell.length_c   1.000
_cell.angle_alpha   90.00
_cell.angle_beta   90.00
_cell.angle_gamma   90.00
#
_symmetry.space_group_name_H-M   'P 1'
#
loop_
_entity.id
_entity.type
_entity.pdbx_description
1 polymer ?
#
loop_
_entity_poly.entity_id
_entity_poly.type
_entity_poly.pdbx_seq_one_letter_code
_entity_poly.pdbx_strand_id
1 'polypeptide(L)'
;MLQFGAGNIGRSFIGQLFSRSGYKVVFVDINKELVKELNKKRVYKLVIKRNEPPDEIVLIENIRAIDGYDKEAVVREIVDTDIIATAVGKYALPQIVPVIAQGIQLRYEKRGKNPLDIIIAENFRNVADYLRKKLKSHLPQEYPFDELVGLIETSIGKMVPL
;
A
#
# COMPACT_ATOMS: atom_id res chain seq x y z
N MET A 1 2.01 7.89 -2.91
CA MET A 1 1.20 6.66 -2.76
C MET A 1 1.57 5.99 -1.45
N LEU A 2 0.61 5.27 -0.86
CA LEU A 2 0.79 4.53 0.39
C LEU A 2 0.71 3.02 0.11
N GLN A 3 1.78 2.29 0.38
CA GLN A 3 1.89 0.84 0.17
C GLN A 3 1.78 0.13 1.51
N PHE A 4 0.67 -0.56 1.76
CA PHE A 4 0.59 -1.51 2.86
C PHE A 4 1.35 -2.79 2.51
N GLY A 5 2.28 -3.17 3.38
CA GLY A 5 3.20 -4.29 3.17
C GLY A 5 4.46 -3.83 2.48
N ALA A 6 5.55 -3.78 3.24
CA ALA A 6 6.89 -3.48 2.75
C ALA A 6 7.68 -4.75 2.45
N GLY A 7 7.04 -5.92 2.34
CA GLY A 7 7.68 -7.19 2.01
C GLY A 7 8.25 -7.26 0.59
N ASN A 8 8.64 -8.46 0.17
CA ASN A 8 9.28 -8.69 -1.13
C ASN A 8 8.40 -8.24 -2.31
N ILE A 9 7.10 -8.56 -2.31
CA ILE A 9 6.16 -8.10 -3.37
C ILE A 9 5.96 -6.59 -3.32
N GLY A 10 5.69 -6.03 -2.13
CA GLY A 10 5.49 -4.59 -1.95
C GLY A 10 6.67 -3.76 -2.48
N ARG A 11 7.92 -4.15 -2.13
CA ARG A 11 9.12 -3.46 -2.61
C ARG A 11 9.44 -3.77 -4.07
N SER A 12 9.46 -5.04 -4.46
CA SER A 12 9.92 -5.40 -5.81
C SER A 12 8.90 -5.16 -6.90
N PHE A 13 7.62 -4.93 -6.60
CA PHE A 13 6.57 -4.77 -7.62
C PHE A 13 5.84 -3.43 -7.54
N ILE A 14 4.83 -3.26 -6.69
CA ILE A 14 4.04 -2.01 -6.71
C ILE A 14 4.90 -0.82 -6.26
N GLY A 15 5.60 -0.93 -5.13
CA GLY A 15 6.44 0.13 -4.61
C GLY A 15 7.53 0.54 -5.61
N GLN A 16 8.17 -0.43 -6.29
CA GLN A 16 9.11 -0.13 -7.36
C GLN A 16 8.45 0.67 -8.49
N LEU A 17 7.26 0.23 -8.94
CA LEU A 17 6.63 0.75 -10.15
C LEU A 17 6.26 2.21 -9.95
N PHE A 18 5.64 2.52 -8.81
CA PHE A 18 5.26 3.88 -8.47
C PHE A 18 6.46 4.78 -8.19
N SER A 19 7.48 4.30 -7.47
CA SER A 19 8.71 5.07 -7.24
C SER A 19 9.38 5.45 -8.56
N ARG A 20 9.52 4.50 -9.49
CA ARG A 20 10.09 4.75 -10.83
C ARG A 20 9.26 5.69 -11.69
N SER A 21 7.96 5.77 -11.45
CA SER A 21 7.04 6.71 -12.10
C SER A 21 7.05 8.11 -11.44
N GLY A 22 7.96 8.38 -10.51
CA GLY A 22 8.13 9.69 -9.87
C GLY A 22 7.27 9.90 -8.62
N TYR A 23 6.54 8.89 -8.14
CA TYR A 23 5.78 9.01 -6.92
C TYR A 23 6.69 8.93 -5.69
N LYS A 24 6.34 9.70 -4.66
CA LYS A 24 6.80 9.43 -3.29
C LYS A 24 6.06 8.20 -2.78
N VAL A 25 6.80 7.16 -2.42
CA VAL A 25 6.23 5.90 -1.92
C VAL A 25 6.44 5.82 -0.41
N VAL A 26 5.33 5.66 0.31
CA VAL A 26 5.34 5.47 1.75
C VAL A 26 4.92 4.04 2.02
N PHE A 27 5.80 3.25 2.61
CA PHE A 27 5.49 1.89 3.03
C PHE A 27 4.88 1.89 4.42
N VAL A 28 3.96 0.97 4.69
CA VAL A 28 3.44 0.66 6.04
C VAL A 28 3.74 -0.80 6.33
N ASP A 29 4.46 -1.07 7.41
CA ASP A 29 4.82 -2.43 7.81
C ASP A 29 4.99 -2.54 9.33
N ILE A 30 4.76 -3.72 9.88
CA ILE A 30 4.91 -4.01 11.32
C ILE A 30 6.33 -4.44 11.69
N ASN A 31 7.16 -4.81 10.70
CA ASN A 31 8.56 -5.12 10.93
C ASN A 31 9.34 -3.83 11.20
N LYS A 32 9.52 -3.50 12.49
CA LYS A 32 10.19 -2.29 12.95
C LYS A 32 11.61 -2.12 12.42
N GLU A 33 12.36 -3.21 12.28
CA GLU A 33 13.74 -3.13 11.78
C GLU A 33 13.75 -2.78 10.30
N LEU A 34 12.84 -3.39 9.51
CA LEU A 34 12.66 -3.02 8.11
C LEU A 34 12.24 -1.55 7.95
N VAL A 35 11.26 -1.10 8.75
CA VAL A 35 10.80 0.30 8.74
C VAL A 35 11.95 1.25 9.05
N LYS A 36 12.75 0.95 10.08
CA LYS A 36 13.92 1.74 10.46
C LYS A 36 14.95 1.79 9.34
N GLU A 37 15.27 0.65 8.74
CA GLU A 37 16.26 0.58 7.65
C GLU A 37 15.80 1.33 6.39
N LEU A 38 14.51 1.21 6.00
CA LEU A 38 13.94 1.97 4.89
C LEU A 38 14.00 3.48 5.15
N ASN A 39 13.73 3.92 6.38
CA ASN A 39 13.79 5.33 6.74
C ASN A 39 15.22 5.87 6.87
N LYS A 40 16.17 5.03 7.30
CA LYS A 40 17.59 5.37 7.40
C LYS A 40 18.23 5.51 6.03
N LYS A 41 17.98 4.55 5.13
CA LYS A 41 18.62 4.52 3.81
C LYS A 41 17.88 5.36 2.79
N ARG A 42 16.53 5.41 2.84
CA ARG A 42 15.67 6.08 1.85
C ARG A 42 15.84 5.59 0.39
N VAL A 43 16.58 4.50 0.22
CA VAL A 43 16.84 3.81 -1.04
C VAL A 43 17.05 2.32 -0.76
N TYR A 44 16.67 1.47 -1.71
CA TYR A 44 17.10 0.08 -1.73
C TYR A 44 17.43 -0.38 -3.15
N LYS A 45 18.24 -1.44 -3.24
CA LYS A 45 18.59 -2.10 -4.50
C LYS A 45 17.55 -3.17 -4.82
N LEU A 46 17.01 -3.14 -6.02
CA LEU A 46 16.33 -4.27 -6.61
C LEU A 46 17.23 -4.94 -7.63
N VAL A 47 17.44 -6.24 -7.48
CA VAL A 47 18.20 -7.05 -8.44
C VAL A 47 17.20 -7.85 -9.27
N ILE A 48 17.21 -7.64 -10.58
CA ILE A 48 16.40 -8.37 -11.55
C ILE A 48 17.32 -9.39 -12.22
N LYS A 49 17.04 -10.66 -11.95
CA LYS A 49 17.81 -11.79 -12.50
C LYS A 49 17.59 -11.91 -14.00
N ARG A 50 18.68 -12.05 -14.75
CA ARG A 50 18.69 -12.29 -16.20
C ARG A 50 19.20 -13.71 -16.48
N ASN A 51 18.85 -14.27 -17.64
CA ASN A 51 19.38 -15.57 -18.06
C ASN A 51 20.88 -15.49 -18.36
N GLU A 52 21.33 -14.34 -18.86
CA GLU A 52 22.74 -14.05 -19.14
C GLU A 52 23.21 -12.88 -18.27
N PRO A 53 24.44 -12.93 -17.73
CA PRO A 53 24.98 -11.83 -16.94
C PRO A 53 25.27 -10.59 -17.80
N PRO A 54 25.28 -9.37 -17.20
CA PRO A 54 25.06 -9.10 -15.79
C PRO A 54 23.56 -9.03 -15.41
N ASP A 55 23.26 -9.29 -14.13
CA ASP A 55 21.95 -8.98 -13.56
C ASP A 55 21.68 -7.46 -13.65
N GLU A 56 20.42 -7.09 -13.82
CA GLU A 56 20.02 -5.69 -13.78
C GLU A 56 19.85 -5.23 -12.33
N ILE A 57 20.46 -4.10 -11.98
CA ILE A 57 20.32 -3.46 -10.67
C ILE A 57 19.56 -2.15 -10.86
N VAL A 58 18.44 -2.04 -10.17
CA VAL A 58 17.62 -0.82 -10.14
C VAL A 58 17.66 -0.25 -8.72
N LEU A 59 17.98 1.04 -8.60
CA LEU A 59 17.85 1.76 -7.33
C LEU A 59 16.42 2.27 -7.20
N ILE A 60 15.78 1.95 -6.08
CA ILE A 60 14.43 2.43 -5.77
C ILE A 60 14.56 3.50 -4.69
N GLU A 61 14.28 4.74 -5.09
CA GLU A 61 14.46 5.96 -4.29
C GLU A 61 13.11 6.64 -4.00
N ASN A 62 13.11 7.82 -3.37
CA ASN A 62 11.89 8.54 -2.98
C ASN A 62 10.94 7.72 -2.09
N ILE A 63 11.53 6.89 -1.23
CA ILE A 63 10.81 6.02 -0.32
C ILE A 63 10.92 6.48 1.13
N ARG A 64 9.93 6.10 1.93
CA ARG A 64 10.01 6.06 3.40
C ARG A 64 9.08 4.99 3.95
N ALA A 65 9.08 4.78 5.25
CA ALA A 65 8.20 3.83 5.90
C ALA A 65 7.56 4.40 7.17
N ILE A 66 6.39 3.88 7.52
CA ILE A 66 5.66 4.13 8.76
C ILE A 66 5.53 2.79 9.49
N ASP A 67 5.71 2.80 10.81
CA ASP A 67 5.40 1.65 11.65
C ASP A 67 3.89 1.40 11.63
N GLY A 68 3.47 0.22 11.19
CA GLY A 68 2.06 -0.16 11.11
C GLY A 68 1.33 -0.15 12.46
N TYR A 69 2.04 -0.16 13.58
CA TYR A 69 1.45 0.02 14.91
C TYR A 69 1.15 1.49 15.25
N ASP A 70 1.78 2.45 14.57
CA ASP A 70 1.48 3.88 14.70
C ASP A 70 0.26 4.23 13.81
N LYS A 71 -0.92 3.86 14.31
CA LYS A 71 -2.19 4.05 13.60
C LYS A 71 -2.45 5.51 13.27
N GLU A 72 -2.05 6.44 14.13
CA GLU A 72 -2.24 7.86 13.88
C GLU A 72 -1.40 8.34 12.70
N ALA A 73 -0.13 7.92 12.61
CA ALA A 73 0.71 8.25 11.47
C ALA A 73 0.16 7.66 10.17
N VAL A 74 -0.32 6.41 10.20
CA VAL A 74 -0.95 5.78 9.04
C VAL A 74 -2.21 6.53 8.61
N VAL A 75 -3.10 6.88 9.54
CA VAL A 75 -4.32 7.63 9.26
C VAL A 75 -4.00 8.99 8.64
N ARG A 76 -3.04 9.74 9.20
CA ARG A 76 -2.58 11.01 8.63
C ARG A 76 -2.07 10.84 7.20
N GLU A 77 -1.31 9.79 6.92
CA GLU A 77 -0.80 9.52 5.58
C GLU A 77 -1.92 9.21 4.56
N ILE A 78 -2.99 8.52 4.99
CA ILE A 78 -4.14 8.24 4.13
C ILE A 78 -4.88 9.52 3.73
N VAL A 79 -4.96 10.50 4.64
CA VAL A 79 -5.58 11.80 4.34
C VAL A 79 -4.87 12.51 3.18
N ASP A 80 -3.55 12.35 3.06
CA ASP A 80 -2.75 13.07 2.08
C ASP A 80 -2.50 12.28 0.78
N THR A 81 -2.59 10.95 0.80
CA THR A 81 -2.31 10.11 -0.40
C THR A 81 -3.51 9.99 -1.34
N ASP A 82 -3.31 9.98 -2.65
CA ASP A 82 -4.42 9.77 -3.61
C ASP A 82 -4.54 8.30 -4.05
N ILE A 83 -3.51 7.49 -3.77
CA ILE A 83 -3.46 6.07 -4.12
C ILE A 83 -2.95 5.28 -2.92
N ILE A 84 -3.66 4.20 -2.60
CA ILE A 84 -3.23 3.13 -1.70
C ILE A 84 -2.99 1.87 -2.52
N ALA A 85 -2.03 1.06 -2.11
CA ALA A 85 -1.95 -0.32 -2.55
C ALA A 85 -1.70 -1.29 -1.39
N THR A 86 -2.17 -2.53 -1.53
CA THR A 86 -2.03 -3.57 -0.51
C THR A 86 -1.27 -4.78 -1.06
N ALA A 87 -0.26 -5.23 -0.32
CA ALA A 87 0.44 -6.49 -0.54
C ALA A 87 0.89 -7.07 0.82
N VAL A 88 -0.07 -7.28 1.72
CA VAL A 88 0.14 -7.70 3.11
C VAL A 88 -0.15 -9.19 3.33
N GLY A 89 -0.85 -9.83 2.41
CA GLY A 89 -1.30 -11.21 2.52
C GLY A 89 -2.64 -11.37 3.27
N LYS A 90 -3.33 -12.47 2.98
CA LYS A 90 -4.70 -12.75 3.45
C LYS A 90 -4.91 -12.65 4.97
N TYR A 91 -3.88 -12.92 5.77
CA TYR A 91 -3.98 -12.89 7.24
C TYR A 91 -3.85 -11.48 7.82
N ALA A 92 -3.08 -10.61 7.16
CA ALA A 92 -2.85 -9.24 7.60
C ALA A 92 -3.88 -8.27 6.99
N LEU A 93 -4.48 -8.61 5.84
CA LEU A 93 -5.48 -7.77 5.18
C LEU A 93 -6.65 -7.35 6.11
N PRO A 94 -7.26 -8.24 6.92
CA PRO A 94 -8.32 -7.83 7.85
C PRO A 94 -7.84 -6.84 8.92
N GLN A 95 -6.56 -6.85 9.27
CA GLN A 95 -5.98 -6.03 10.33
C GLN A 95 -5.76 -4.58 9.89
N ILE A 96 -5.57 -4.34 8.59
CA ILE A 96 -5.39 -2.99 8.03
C ILE A 96 -6.72 -2.31 7.67
N VAL A 97 -7.83 -3.05 7.53
CA VAL A 97 -9.14 -2.48 7.19
C VAL A 97 -9.57 -1.36 8.15
N PRO A 98 -9.51 -1.52 9.49
CA PRO A 98 -10.03 -0.48 10.39
C PRO A 98 -9.26 0.83 10.27
N VAL A 99 -7.92 0.77 10.13
CA VAL A 99 -7.09 1.98 9.97
C VAL A 99 -7.31 2.63 8.61
N ILE A 100 -7.55 1.84 7.55
CA ILE A 100 -7.91 2.37 6.24
C ILE A 100 -9.25 3.08 6.29
N ALA A 101 -10.28 2.47 6.89
CA ALA A 101 -11.60 3.08 7.02
C ALA A 101 -11.53 4.39 7.83
N GLN A 102 -10.80 4.40 8.95
CA GLN A 102 -10.58 5.61 9.74
C GLN A 102 -9.89 6.72 8.92
N GLY A 103 -8.86 6.37 8.14
CA GLY A 103 -8.18 7.29 7.25
C GLY A 103 -9.09 7.85 6.15
N ILE A 104 -9.91 7.00 5.54
CA ILE A 104 -10.89 7.38 4.51
C ILE A 104 -11.94 8.35 5.08
N GLN A 105 -12.47 8.07 6.27
CA GLN A 105 -13.41 8.94 6.95
C GLN A 105 -12.79 10.32 7.24
N LEU A 106 -11.61 10.34 7.84
CA LEU A 106 -10.91 11.61 8.12
C LEU A 106 -10.54 12.35 6.83
N ARG A 107 -10.17 11.62 5.78
CA ARG A 107 -9.91 12.21 4.45
C ARG A 107 -11.14 12.93 3.93
N TYR A 108 -12.32 12.34 4.04
CA TYR A 108 -13.57 12.97 3.62
C TYR A 108 -13.88 14.24 4.43
N GLU A 109 -13.69 14.20 5.75
CA GLU A 109 -13.87 15.38 6.61
C GLU A 109 -12.91 16.52 6.27
N LYS A 110 -11.68 16.21 5.84
CA LYS A 110 -10.64 17.21 5.57
C LYS A 110 -10.57 17.68 4.11
N ARG A 111 -10.85 16.79 3.15
CA ARG A 111 -10.68 17.02 1.71
C ARG A 111 -12.00 16.98 0.93
N GLY A 112 -13.12 16.72 1.60
CA GLY A 112 -14.44 16.61 0.97
C GLY A 112 -14.52 15.42 0.02
N LYS A 113 -15.24 15.60 -1.11
CA LYS A 113 -15.45 14.58 -2.15
C LYS A 113 -14.21 14.38 -3.04
N ASN A 114 -13.08 14.05 -2.43
CA ASN A 114 -11.83 13.75 -3.14
C ASN A 114 -11.63 12.22 -3.21
N PRO A 115 -11.73 11.60 -4.39
CA PRO A 115 -11.63 10.16 -4.54
C PRO A 115 -10.29 9.58 -4.09
N LEU A 116 -10.30 8.30 -3.72
CA LEU A 116 -9.15 7.50 -3.34
C LEU A 116 -9.21 6.16 -4.05
N ASP A 117 -8.13 5.80 -4.75
CA ASP A 117 -7.99 4.50 -5.39
C ASP A 117 -7.18 3.54 -4.53
N ILE A 118 -7.69 2.31 -4.38
CA ILE A 118 -7.03 1.22 -3.65
C ILE A 118 -6.73 0.09 -4.63
N ILE A 119 -5.44 -0.10 -4.91
CA ILE A 119 -4.92 -1.16 -5.76
C ILE A 119 -4.67 -2.41 -4.90
N ILE A 120 -5.37 -3.49 -5.20
CA ILE A 120 -5.38 -4.68 -4.36
C ILE A 120 -4.49 -5.75 -5.00
N ALA A 121 -3.26 -5.86 -4.52
CA ALA A 121 -2.26 -6.85 -4.92
C ALA A 121 -2.14 -7.99 -3.92
N GLU A 122 -3.29 -8.61 -3.64
CA GLU A 122 -3.42 -9.72 -2.72
C GLU A 122 -3.70 -11.02 -3.49
N ASN A 123 -3.08 -12.12 -3.05
CA ASN A 123 -3.42 -13.45 -3.58
C ASN A 123 -4.67 -14.00 -2.87
N PHE A 124 -5.80 -13.33 -3.07
CA PHE A 124 -7.09 -13.66 -2.47
C PHE A 124 -8.20 -13.45 -3.49
N ARG A 125 -9.08 -14.46 -3.65
CA ARG A 125 -10.20 -14.38 -4.61
C ARG A 125 -11.28 -13.43 -4.09
N ASN A 126 -11.92 -12.68 -4.99
CA ASN A 126 -13.02 -11.75 -4.70
C ASN A 126 -12.65 -10.75 -3.58
N VAL A 127 -11.41 -10.25 -3.63
CA VAL A 127 -10.86 -9.40 -2.56
C VAL A 127 -11.51 -8.02 -2.56
N ALA A 128 -11.92 -7.49 -3.72
CA ALA A 128 -12.65 -6.22 -3.76
C ALA A 128 -13.99 -6.30 -3.06
N ASP A 129 -14.79 -7.35 -3.26
CA ASP A 129 -16.08 -7.52 -2.56
C ASP A 129 -15.88 -7.66 -1.05
N TYR A 130 -14.86 -8.43 -0.65
CA TYR A 130 -14.47 -8.55 0.75
C TYR A 130 -14.11 -7.18 1.35
N LEU A 131 -13.23 -6.43 0.71
CA LEU A 131 -12.80 -5.11 1.17
C LEU A 131 -13.95 -4.10 1.17
N ARG A 132 -14.80 -4.09 0.13
CA ARG A 132 -15.99 -3.24 0.07
C ARG A 132 -16.88 -3.45 1.28
N LYS A 133 -17.23 -4.71 1.58
CA LYS A 133 -18.08 -5.05 2.73
C LYS A 133 -17.43 -4.63 4.05
N LYS A 134 -16.13 -4.92 4.20
CA LYS A 134 -15.39 -4.67 5.43
C LYS A 134 -15.18 -3.18 5.68
N LEU A 135 -14.74 -2.43 4.68
CA LEU A 135 -14.60 -0.96 4.78
C LEU A 135 -15.93 -0.29 5.06
N LYS A 136 -17.01 -0.63 4.33
CA LYS A 136 -18.36 -0.10 4.59
C LYS A 136 -18.83 -0.36 6.02
N SER A 137 -18.50 -1.53 6.60
CA SER A 137 -18.88 -1.84 8.00
C SER A 137 -18.17 -1.00 9.07
N HIS A 138 -17.12 -0.27 8.69
CA HIS A 138 -16.38 0.65 9.57
C HIS A 138 -16.66 2.12 9.28
N LEU A 139 -17.43 2.44 8.23
CA LEU A 139 -17.74 3.79 7.82
C LEU A 139 -19.19 4.16 8.21
N PRO A 140 -19.50 5.46 8.40
CA PRO A 140 -20.86 5.92 8.56
C PRO A 140 -21.74 5.49 7.37
N GLN A 141 -23.04 5.29 7.62
CA GLN A 141 -23.97 4.77 6.61
C GLN A 141 -24.13 5.73 5.42
N GLU A 142 -24.01 7.03 5.69
CA GLU A 142 -24.09 8.13 4.74
C GLU A 142 -22.80 8.38 3.95
N TYR A 143 -21.71 7.68 4.26
CA TYR A 143 -20.45 7.83 3.54
C TYR A 143 -20.63 7.44 2.06
N PRO A 144 -20.31 8.32 1.08
CA PRO A 144 -20.52 8.06 -0.35
C PRO A 144 -19.44 7.12 -0.91
N PHE A 145 -19.42 5.88 -0.43
CA PHE A 145 -18.35 4.91 -0.69
C PHE A 145 -18.15 4.63 -2.18
N ASP A 146 -19.24 4.34 -2.88
CA ASP A 146 -19.17 3.92 -4.28
C ASP A 146 -18.83 5.10 -5.22
N GLU A 147 -18.91 6.35 -4.73
CA GLU A 147 -18.43 7.54 -5.44
C GLU A 147 -16.95 7.84 -5.18
N LEU A 148 -16.47 7.59 -3.95
CA LEU A 148 -15.17 8.09 -3.49
C LEU A 148 -14.08 7.03 -3.35
N VAL A 149 -14.42 5.73 -3.32
CA VAL A 149 -13.45 4.66 -3.10
C VAL A 149 -13.42 3.72 -4.28
N GLY A 150 -12.37 3.83 -5.10
CA GLY A 150 -12.06 2.89 -6.16
C GLY A 150 -11.39 1.64 -5.58
N LEU A 151 -11.95 0.46 -5.84
CA LEU A 151 -11.35 -0.82 -5.48
C LEU A 151 -10.89 -1.52 -6.77
N ILE A 152 -9.58 -1.51 -7.02
CA ILE A 152 -8.98 -2.04 -8.23
C ILE A 152 -8.38 -3.41 -7.91
N GLU A 153 -9.03 -4.47 -8.38
CA GLU A 153 -8.46 -5.82 -8.32
C GLU A 153 -7.32 -5.94 -9.33
N THR A 154 -6.26 -6.63 -8.94
CA THR A 154 -5.11 -6.87 -9.81
C THR A 154 -4.82 -8.37 -9.94
N SER A 155 -4.33 -8.75 -11.11
CA SER A 155 -3.70 -10.05 -11.33
C SER A 155 -2.20 -9.81 -11.47
N ILE A 156 -1.43 -10.27 -10.48
CA ILE A 156 0.02 -10.03 -10.43
C ILE A 156 0.77 -11.35 -10.62
N GLY A 157 1.76 -11.33 -11.52
CA GLY A 157 2.64 -12.46 -11.78
C GLY A 157 4.09 -12.01 -11.70
N LYS A 158 4.74 -12.23 -10.55
CA LYS A 158 6.17 -11.97 -10.38
C LYS A 158 6.79 -13.04 -9.49
N MET A 159 7.83 -13.71 -10.00
CA MET A 159 8.66 -14.60 -9.18
C MET A 159 9.62 -13.76 -8.36
N VAL A 160 9.50 -13.83 -7.04
CA VAL A 160 10.41 -13.17 -6.11
C VAL A 160 10.92 -14.22 -5.13
N PRO A 161 12.18 -14.66 -5.26
CA PRO A 161 12.75 -15.62 -4.32
C PRO A 161 12.73 -15.06 -2.89
N LEU A 162 12.57 -15.95 -1.92
CA LEU A 162 12.56 -15.62 -0.48
C LEU A 162 13.97 -15.28 0.00
#